data_AF-A0A965MBF4-F1
#
_entry.id   AF-A0A965MBF4-F1
#
_cell.length_a   1.000
_cell.length_b   1.000
_cell.length_c   1.000
_cell.angle_alpha   90.00
_cell.angle_beta   90.00
_cell.angle_gamma   90.00
#
_symmetry.space_group_name_H-M   'P 1'
#
loop_
_entity.id
_entity.type
_entity.pdbx_description
1 polymer ?
#
loop_
_entity_poly.entity_id
_entity_poly.type
_entity_poly.pdbx_seq_one_letter_code
_entity_poly.pdbx_strand_id
1 'polypeptide(L)'
;MQLSAEDKQKENEAFKSRIALKDHVLRLMDKFASENEFQPSIAIANAFLKLRGMDSDVSNKSSEIFQQESRVAKIVKIALTLKTEVYEILNKNSSCPKPWTAFSELQKKLQMVKNSIQDSKYITILEKELYSLQEDLNAMINQARKQRQDLVALAERDAEDAFPKLEKYGSFYQDDPDFSNAWLRVKDLRQSQAEEKVRFYMSSVEEVLESEPEKAKLLLLGLLEKEVPPVQKVILEAKIAKAFKRLHAKELALIREDVDEAQFYLTKYSLETGSTPSCVDLSTLSGEFNFNKANDHRESSKSAGLNIDIPILTASGGVDAQENQKSSSLSSRASAGFDKQNKLFSFANRLFVGVENVDRCLSLLEGSRVRIRELKKDKNLDSNLRGRLEGLSKTIDVSLDQLKSFKSDEINSRQRSWMAVSAGLSLAVLAGTVSLIKFTIRK
;
A
#
# COMPACT_ATOMS: atom_id res chain seq x y z
N MET A 1 -116.40 -4.30 21.27
CA MET A 1 -115.92 -5.39 20.41
C MET A 1 -114.65 -5.95 21.02
N GLN A 2 -114.72 -7.11 21.65
CA GLN A 2 -113.55 -7.85 22.15
C GLN A 2 -113.10 -8.80 21.03
N LEU A 3 -111.85 -8.69 20.57
CA LEU A 3 -111.25 -9.63 19.63
C LEU A 3 -111.31 -11.06 20.21
N SER A 4 -111.68 -12.03 19.36
CA SER A 4 -111.68 -13.47 19.68
C SER A 4 -110.29 -13.91 20.14
N ALA A 5 -110.22 -14.93 21.02
CA ALA A 5 -108.95 -15.46 21.52
C ALA A 5 -108.01 -15.92 20.37
N GLU A 6 -108.58 -16.41 19.27
CA GLU A 6 -107.84 -16.82 18.07
C GLU A 6 -107.24 -15.64 17.30
N ASP A 7 -107.93 -14.50 17.22
CA ASP A 7 -107.43 -13.30 16.52
C ASP A 7 -106.28 -12.66 17.31
N LYS A 8 -106.39 -12.64 18.65
CA LYS A 8 -105.29 -12.22 19.53
C LYS A 8 -104.08 -13.14 19.40
N GLN A 9 -104.28 -14.44 19.20
CA GLN A 9 -103.20 -15.40 19.04
C GLN A 9 -102.49 -15.24 17.69
N LYS A 10 -103.24 -15.02 16.61
CA LYS A 10 -102.70 -14.69 15.27
C LYS A 10 -101.95 -13.35 15.25
N GLU A 11 -102.46 -12.31 15.92
CA GLU A 11 -101.75 -11.04 16.07
C GLU A 11 -100.43 -11.21 16.83
N ASN A 12 -100.42 -12.04 17.88
CA ASN A 12 -99.22 -12.29 18.68
C ASN A 12 -98.16 -13.09 17.92
N GLU A 13 -98.56 -14.06 17.10
CA GLU A 13 -97.65 -14.80 16.21
C GLU A 13 -97.09 -13.92 15.08
N ALA A 14 -97.93 -13.08 14.47
CA ALA A 14 -97.50 -12.12 13.46
C ALA A 14 -96.53 -11.08 14.04
N PHE A 15 -96.74 -10.65 15.30
CA PHE A 15 -95.85 -9.76 16.03
C PHE A 15 -94.49 -10.42 16.33
N LYS A 16 -94.48 -11.66 16.83
CA LYS A 16 -93.23 -12.43 17.05
C LYS A 16 -92.45 -12.66 15.75
N SER A 17 -93.14 -12.97 14.66
CA SER A 17 -92.53 -13.14 13.34
C SER A 17 -91.87 -11.84 12.83
N ARG A 18 -92.50 -10.68 13.07
CA ARG A 18 -91.92 -9.38 12.72
C ARG A 18 -90.64 -9.08 13.50
N ILE A 19 -90.63 -9.36 14.80
CA ILE A 19 -89.44 -9.17 15.64
C ILE A 19 -88.30 -10.08 15.17
N ALA A 20 -88.59 -11.37 14.95
CA ALA A 20 -87.58 -12.32 14.48
C ALA A 20 -86.96 -11.94 13.12
N LEU A 21 -87.78 -11.41 12.20
CA LEU A 21 -87.29 -10.91 10.91
C LEU A 21 -86.41 -9.67 11.07
N LYS A 22 -86.80 -8.72 11.92
CA LYS A 22 -86.00 -7.53 12.25
C LYS A 22 -84.63 -7.92 12.82
N ASP A 23 -84.61 -8.81 13.80
CA ASP A 23 -83.37 -9.30 14.43
C ASP A 23 -82.47 -10.06 13.44
N HIS A 24 -83.07 -10.74 12.46
CA HIS A 24 -82.31 -11.39 11.39
C HIS A 24 -81.69 -10.37 10.44
N VAL A 25 -82.44 -9.33 10.06
CA VAL A 25 -81.97 -8.23 9.21
C VAL A 25 -80.84 -7.46 9.86
N LEU A 26 -80.96 -7.09 11.14
CA LEU A 26 -79.91 -6.39 11.88
C LEU A 26 -78.63 -7.23 11.97
N ARG A 27 -78.74 -8.54 12.25
CA ARG A 27 -77.59 -9.46 12.25
C ARG A 27 -76.91 -9.57 10.88
N LEU A 28 -77.69 -9.63 9.80
CA LEU A 28 -77.14 -9.63 8.43
C LEU A 28 -76.44 -8.31 8.12
N MET A 29 -77.02 -7.18 8.50
CA MET A 29 -76.41 -5.87 8.34
C MET A 29 -75.08 -5.77 9.09
N ASP A 30 -75.02 -6.25 10.34
CA ASP A 30 -73.78 -6.29 11.13
C ASP A 30 -72.72 -7.19 10.50
N LYS A 31 -73.13 -8.33 9.94
CA LYS A 31 -72.21 -9.25 9.26
C LYS A 31 -71.60 -8.62 7.99
N PHE A 32 -72.43 -8.01 7.15
CA PHE A 32 -71.92 -7.32 5.96
C PHE A 32 -71.06 -6.10 6.32
N ALA A 33 -71.43 -5.35 7.35
CA ALA A 33 -70.64 -4.21 7.84
C ALA A 33 -69.29 -4.62 8.47
N SER A 34 -69.20 -5.81 9.09
CA SER A 34 -67.93 -6.33 9.62
C SER A 34 -66.97 -6.79 8.51
N GLU A 35 -67.51 -7.24 7.37
CA GLU A 35 -66.77 -7.60 6.16
C GLU A 35 -66.43 -6.38 5.27
N ASN A 36 -66.84 -5.17 5.67
CA ASN A 36 -66.75 -3.91 4.90
C ASN A 36 -67.57 -3.90 3.60
N GLU A 37 -68.58 -4.77 3.49
CA GLU A 37 -69.53 -4.81 2.38
C GLU A 37 -70.75 -3.93 2.69
N PHE A 38 -70.55 -2.61 2.59
CA PHE A 38 -71.58 -1.64 3.00
C PHE A 38 -72.81 -1.64 2.07
N GLN A 39 -72.61 -1.84 0.76
CA GLN A 39 -73.68 -1.81 -0.24
C GLN A 39 -74.75 -2.92 -0.05
N PRO A 40 -74.39 -4.20 0.15
CA PRO A 40 -75.33 -5.25 0.53
C PRO A 40 -76.10 -4.92 1.82
N SER A 41 -75.41 -4.39 2.84
CA SER A 41 -76.06 -4.03 4.10
C SER A 41 -77.09 -2.91 3.95
N ILE A 42 -76.79 -1.88 3.14
CA ILE A 42 -77.70 -0.77 2.86
C ILE A 42 -78.89 -1.25 2.01
N ALA A 43 -78.65 -2.14 1.05
CA ALA A 43 -79.71 -2.72 0.22
C ALA A 43 -80.72 -3.54 1.06
N ILE A 44 -80.24 -4.35 2.01
CA ILE A 44 -81.08 -5.13 2.92
C ILE A 44 -81.91 -4.20 3.83
N ALA A 45 -81.32 -3.15 4.37
CA ALA A 45 -82.03 -2.16 5.18
C ALA A 45 -83.16 -1.48 4.37
N ASN A 46 -82.86 -1.04 3.15
CA ASN A 46 -83.83 -0.41 2.26
C ASN A 46 -84.96 -1.37 1.85
N ALA A 47 -84.66 -2.65 1.62
CA ALA A 47 -85.65 -3.67 1.32
C ALA A 47 -86.60 -3.91 2.51
N PHE A 48 -86.06 -3.98 3.73
CA PHE A 48 -86.86 -4.13 4.95
C PHE A 48 -87.78 -2.91 5.18
N LEU A 49 -87.24 -1.69 5.08
CA LEU A 49 -88.00 -0.45 5.26
C LEU A 49 -89.12 -0.29 4.22
N LYS A 50 -88.89 -0.71 2.97
CA LYS A 50 -89.92 -0.73 1.92
C LYS A 50 -91.03 -1.75 2.20
N LEU A 51 -90.70 -2.91 2.76
CA LEU A 51 -91.67 -4.00 3.02
C LEU A 51 -92.47 -3.84 4.32
N ARG A 52 -91.89 -3.20 5.34
CA ARG A 52 -92.47 -3.17 6.71
C ARG A 52 -92.75 -1.76 7.24
N GLY A 53 -92.32 -0.70 6.54
CA GLY A 53 -92.45 0.68 6.98
C GLY A 53 -91.24 1.17 7.78
N MET A 54 -91.30 2.41 8.27
CA MET A 54 -90.22 2.99 9.07
C MET A 54 -90.03 2.23 10.39
N ASP A 55 -88.85 1.66 10.57
CA ASP A 55 -88.36 1.10 11.84
C ASP A 55 -87.14 1.90 12.30
N SER A 56 -87.17 2.40 13.53
CA SER A 56 -86.12 3.27 14.07
C SER A 56 -84.76 2.59 14.13
N ASP A 57 -84.72 1.31 14.47
CA ASP A 57 -83.46 0.61 14.76
C ASP A 57 -82.76 0.24 13.46
N VAL A 58 -83.52 -0.25 12.47
CA VAL A 58 -82.99 -0.51 11.12
C VAL A 58 -82.58 0.79 10.44
N SER A 59 -83.33 1.89 10.63
CA SER A 59 -82.97 3.20 10.08
C SER A 59 -81.71 3.79 10.73
N ASN A 60 -81.60 3.75 12.05
CA ASN A 60 -80.41 4.19 12.79
C ASN A 60 -79.19 3.36 12.38
N LYS A 61 -79.35 2.03 12.27
CA LYS A 61 -78.26 1.14 11.86
C LYS A 61 -77.83 1.41 10.42
N SER A 62 -78.76 1.62 9.50
CA SER A 62 -78.46 2.00 8.12
C SER A 62 -77.67 3.32 8.06
N SER A 63 -78.07 4.31 8.87
CA SER A 63 -77.33 5.58 8.98
C SER A 63 -75.92 5.39 9.55
N GLU A 64 -75.75 4.54 10.56
CA GLU A 64 -74.43 4.22 11.13
C GLU A 64 -73.51 3.59 10.06
N ILE A 65 -74.03 2.63 9.30
CA ILE A 65 -73.30 1.93 8.24
C ILE A 65 -72.91 2.90 7.10
N PHE A 66 -73.80 3.84 6.75
CA PHE A 66 -73.48 4.88 5.77
C PHE A 66 -72.36 5.82 6.26
N GLN A 67 -72.35 6.18 7.55
CA GLN A 67 -71.26 6.96 8.13
C GLN A 67 -69.94 6.18 8.14
N GLN A 68 -69.98 4.88 8.44
CA GLN A 68 -68.81 4.00 8.37
C GLN A 68 -68.27 3.90 6.93
N GLU A 69 -69.14 3.71 5.94
CA GLU A 69 -68.77 3.70 4.52
C GLU A 69 -68.05 5.00 4.12
N SER A 70 -68.61 6.16 4.50
CA SER A 70 -67.98 7.46 4.24
C SER A 70 -66.60 7.60 4.87
N ARG A 71 -66.41 7.08 6.09
CA ARG A 71 -65.11 7.09 6.77
C ARG A 71 -64.12 6.16 6.06
N VAL A 72 -64.52 4.94 5.71
CA VAL A 72 -63.68 4.00 4.96
C VAL A 72 -63.28 4.58 3.60
N ALA A 73 -64.21 5.21 2.88
CA ALA A 73 -63.91 5.85 1.59
C ALA A 73 -62.84 6.95 1.71
N LYS A 74 -62.85 7.74 2.81
CA LYS A 74 -61.79 8.73 3.09
C LYS A 74 -60.44 8.05 3.30
N ILE A 75 -60.39 6.94 4.04
CA ILE A 75 -59.15 6.19 4.27
C ILE A 75 -58.59 5.61 2.97
N VAL A 76 -59.44 5.03 2.12
CA VAL A 76 -59.03 4.52 0.81
C VAL A 76 -58.50 5.65 -0.06
N LYS A 77 -59.12 6.84 -0.03
CA LYS A 77 -58.62 8.02 -0.74
C LYS A 77 -57.23 8.43 -0.25
N ILE A 78 -57.00 8.42 1.07
CA ILE A 78 -55.67 8.68 1.65
C ILE A 78 -54.65 7.64 1.17
N ALA A 79 -55.02 6.34 1.16
CA ALA A 79 -54.14 5.29 0.64
C ALA A 79 -53.77 5.53 -0.84
N LEU A 80 -54.72 5.92 -1.67
CA LEU A 80 -54.48 6.24 -3.09
C LEU A 80 -53.55 7.46 -3.27
N THR A 81 -53.73 8.52 -2.47
CA THR A 81 -52.82 9.67 -2.50
C THR A 81 -51.40 9.28 -2.08
N LEU A 82 -51.26 8.43 -1.06
CA LEU A 82 -49.94 7.92 -0.65
C LEU A 82 -49.31 7.06 -1.75
N LYS A 83 -50.08 6.17 -2.39
CA LYS A 83 -49.59 5.34 -3.50
C LYS A 83 -49.05 6.20 -4.64
N THR A 84 -49.81 7.21 -5.06
CA THR A 84 -49.40 8.10 -6.17
C THR A 84 -48.12 8.86 -5.85
N GLU A 85 -48.04 9.49 -4.67
CA GLU A 85 -46.83 10.20 -4.23
C GLU A 85 -45.60 9.26 -4.13
N VAL A 86 -45.78 8.04 -3.61
CA VAL A 86 -44.68 7.07 -3.50
C VAL A 86 -44.25 6.56 -4.87
N TYR A 87 -45.17 6.36 -5.82
CA TYR A 87 -44.83 5.99 -7.19
C TYR A 87 -44.08 7.10 -7.93
N GLU A 88 -44.42 8.37 -7.68
CA GLU A 88 -43.68 9.51 -8.20
C GLU A 88 -42.24 9.53 -7.68
N ILE A 89 -42.04 9.28 -6.38
CA ILE A 89 -40.70 9.21 -5.77
C ILE A 89 -39.90 8.01 -6.29
N LEU A 90 -40.53 6.84 -6.36
CA LEU A 90 -39.91 5.61 -6.86
C LEU A 90 -39.40 5.80 -8.29
N ASN A 91 -40.16 6.54 -9.10
CA ASN A 91 -39.85 6.84 -10.48
C ASN A 91 -39.52 5.56 -11.28
N LYS A 92 -40.42 4.58 -11.21
CA LYS A 92 -40.22 3.19 -11.68
C LYS A 92 -39.77 3.06 -13.14
N ASN A 93 -40.14 4.02 -13.99
CA ASN A 93 -39.82 4.03 -15.42
C ASN A 93 -38.55 4.82 -15.76
N SER A 94 -37.87 5.39 -14.78
CA SER A 94 -36.62 6.11 -15.00
C SER A 94 -35.41 5.17 -15.07
N SER A 95 -34.31 5.70 -15.59
CA SER A 95 -33.02 5.01 -15.60
C SER A 95 -32.41 4.82 -14.20
N CYS A 96 -32.96 5.47 -13.16
CA CYS A 96 -32.41 5.49 -11.81
C CYS A 96 -33.57 5.42 -10.78
N PRO A 97 -34.18 4.24 -10.57
CA PRO A 97 -35.26 4.08 -9.59
C PRO A 97 -34.73 4.34 -8.17
N LYS A 98 -35.62 4.86 -7.30
CA LYS A 98 -35.27 5.22 -5.91
C LYS A 98 -36.07 4.45 -4.85
N PRO A 99 -35.89 3.12 -4.74
CA PRO A 99 -36.73 2.29 -3.89
C PRO A 99 -36.53 2.52 -2.39
N TRP A 100 -35.32 2.86 -1.92
CA TRP A 100 -35.08 3.15 -0.50
C TRP A 100 -35.74 4.46 -0.09
N THR A 101 -35.59 5.49 -0.93
CA THR A 101 -36.21 6.79 -0.69
C THR A 101 -37.74 6.65 -0.66
N ALA A 102 -38.31 5.97 -1.67
CA ALA A 102 -39.74 5.70 -1.76
C ALA A 102 -40.27 4.91 -0.55
N PHE A 103 -39.53 3.89 -0.10
CA PHE A 103 -39.89 3.11 1.08
C PHE A 103 -39.86 3.95 2.37
N SER A 104 -38.83 4.78 2.55
CA SER A 104 -38.70 5.64 3.73
C SER A 104 -39.82 6.68 3.82
N GLU A 105 -40.20 7.29 2.68
CA GLU A 105 -41.31 8.24 2.63
C GLU A 105 -42.67 7.56 2.82
N LEU A 106 -42.86 6.34 2.29
CA LEU A 106 -44.05 5.54 2.59
C LEU A 106 -44.18 5.29 4.10
N GLN A 107 -43.11 4.84 4.76
CA GLN A 107 -43.12 4.60 6.21
C GLN A 107 -43.41 5.86 7.02
N LYS A 108 -42.76 6.97 6.68
CA LYS A 108 -42.95 8.26 7.34
C LYS A 108 -44.39 8.75 7.22
N LYS A 109 -44.95 8.75 6.00
CA LYS A 109 -46.32 9.21 5.76
C LYS A 109 -47.35 8.27 6.38
N LEU A 110 -47.13 6.95 6.32
CA LEU A 110 -47.96 5.97 6.98
C LEU A 110 -47.99 6.19 8.50
N GLN A 111 -46.85 6.52 9.12
CA GLN A 111 -46.80 6.86 10.55
C GLN A 111 -47.55 8.16 10.87
N MET A 112 -47.44 9.20 10.04
CA MET A 112 -48.18 10.44 10.22
C MET A 112 -49.71 10.21 10.16
N VAL A 113 -50.17 9.40 9.21
CA VAL A 113 -51.59 9.07 9.07
C VAL A 113 -52.08 8.21 10.25
N LYS A 114 -51.29 7.22 10.69
CA LYS A 114 -51.60 6.43 11.90
C LYS A 114 -51.78 7.30 13.13
N ASN A 115 -50.94 8.30 13.32
CA ASN A 115 -51.05 9.22 14.46
C ASN A 115 -52.30 10.12 14.39
N SER A 116 -52.84 10.35 13.19
CA SER A 116 -54.05 11.16 12.98
C SER A 116 -55.36 10.36 13.13
N ILE A 117 -55.30 9.03 13.04
CA ILE A 117 -56.48 8.16 13.10
C ILE A 117 -56.61 7.61 14.52
N GLN A 118 -57.73 7.91 15.19
CA GLN A 118 -57.97 7.45 16.57
C GLN A 118 -58.45 5.98 16.65
N ASP A 119 -59.13 5.50 15.62
CA ASP A 119 -59.76 4.17 15.61
C ASP A 119 -58.91 3.16 14.83
N SER A 120 -58.53 2.07 15.52
CA SER A 120 -57.65 1.03 15.00
C SER A 120 -58.22 0.27 13.79
N LYS A 121 -59.56 0.21 13.64
CA LYS A 121 -60.20 -0.44 12.47
C LYS A 121 -59.83 0.27 11.17
N TYR A 122 -59.71 1.59 11.17
CA TYR A 122 -59.34 2.33 9.97
C TYR A 122 -57.84 2.22 9.65
N ILE A 123 -57.01 2.02 10.67
CA ILE A 123 -55.57 1.77 10.49
C ILE A 123 -55.36 0.43 9.79
N THR A 124 -56.07 -0.63 10.18
CA THR A 124 -55.92 -1.95 9.54
C THR A 124 -56.38 -1.95 8.09
N ILE A 125 -57.43 -1.19 7.76
CA ILE A 125 -57.86 -0.99 6.36
C ILE A 125 -56.78 -0.25 5.56
N LEU A 126 -56.20 0.82 6.11
CA LEU A 126 -55.13 1.56 5.47
C LEU A 126 -53.90 0.67 5.20
N GLU A 127 -53.49 -0.13 6.18
CA GLU A 127 -52.37 -1.07 6.04
C GLU A 127 -52.65 -2.12 4.97
N LYS A 128 -53.86 -2.69 4.95
CA LYS A 128 -54.27 -3.67 3.92
C LYS A 128 -54.19 -3.07 2.51
N GLU A 129 -54.63 -1.82 2.35
CA GLU A 129 -54.57 -1.13 1.07
C GLU A 129 -53.13 -0.84 0.62
N LEU A 130 -52.23 -0.50 1.54
CA LEU A 130 -50.83 -0.18 1.24
C LEU A 130 -49.92 -1.42 1.20
N TYR A 131 -50.41 -2.58 1.64
CA TYR A 131 -49.64 -3.82 1.76
C TYR A 131 -48.95 -4.21 0.45
N SER A 132 -49.68 -4.21 -0.66
CA SER A 132 -49.12 -4.58 -1.98
C SER A 132 -47.96 -3.66 -2.40
N LEU A 133 -48.10 -2.35 -2.21
CA LEU A 133 -47.03 -1.39 -2.50
C LEU A 133 -45.81 -1.61 -1.59
N GLN A 134 -46.04 -1.87 -0.30
CA GLN A 134 -44.98 -2.14 0.65
C GLN A 134 -44.23 -3.43 0.30
N GLU A 135 -44.94 -4.48 -0.12
CA GLU A 135 -44.38 -5.74 -0.57
C GLU A 135 -43.55 -5.58 -1.85
N ASP A 136 -44.07 -4.86 -2.84
CA ASP A 136 -43.35 -4.56 -4.09
C ASP A 136 -42.05 -3.79 -3.85
N LEU A 137 -42.08 -2.76 -3.00
CA LEU A 137 -40.89 -1.99 -2.63
C LEU A 137 -39.86 -2.87 -1.89
N ASN A 138 -40.32 -3.69 -0.93
CA ASN A 138 -39.44 -4.62 -0.23
C ASN A 138 -38.82 -5.67 -1.16
N ALA A 139 -39.59 -6.20 -2.10
CA ALA A 139 -39.09 -7.15 -3.09
C ALA A 139 -38.00 -6.52 -3.97
N MET A 140 -38.21 -5.27 -4.42
CA MET A 140 -37.21 -4.53 -5.20
C MET A 140 -35.93 -4.26 -4.39
N ILE A 141 -36.06 -3.80 -3.15
CA ILE A 141 -34.92 -3.58 -2.23
C ILE A 141 -34.15 -4.89 -2.00
N ASN A 142 -34.86 -6.00 -1.74
CA ASN A 142 -34.23 -7.29 -1.49
C ASN A 142 -33.52 -7.83 -2.73
N GLN A 143 -34.11 -7.67 -3.91
CA GLN A 143 -33.47 -8.04 -5.17
C GLN A 143 -32.21 -7.22 -5.42
N ALA A 144 -32.28 -5.90 -5.24
CA ALA A 144 -31.13 -5.01 -5.40
C ALA A 144 -30.03 -5.32 -4.37
N ARG A 145 -30.39 -5.60 -3.11
CA ARG A 145 -29.44 -6.01 -2.07
C ARG A 145 -28.76 -7.33 -2.43
N LYS A 146 -29.52 -8.31 -2.94
CA LYS A 146 -28.98 -9.59 -3.39
C LYS A 146 -28.00 -9.39 -4.55
N GLN A 147 -28.36 -8.59 -5.55
CA GLN A 147 -27.45 -8.24 -6.65
C GLN A 147 -26.14 -7.62 -6.16
N ARG A 148 -26.21 -6.68 -5.21
CA ARG A 148 -25.01 -6.09 -4.59
C ARG A 148 -24.16 -7.13 -3.88
N GLN A 149 -24.77 -8.00 -3.08
CA GLN A 149 -24.06 -9.07 -2.37
C GLN A 149 -23.40 -10.06 -3.34
N ASP A 150 -24.10 -10.44 -4.40
CA ASP A 150 -23.56 -11.33 -5.44
C ASP A 150 -22.35 -10.69 -6.14
N LEU A 151 -22.37 -9.37 -6.39
CA LEU A 151 -21.24 -8.63 -6.96
C LEU A 151 -20.05 -8.54 -6.00
N VAL A 152 -20.30 -8.36 -4.69
CA VAL A 152 -19.24 -8.39 -3.69
C VAL A 152 -18.62 -9.80 -3.59
N ALA A 153 -19.45 -10.85 -3.61
CA ALA A 153 -18.97 -12.24 -3.60
C ALA A 153 -18.20 -12.59 -4.89
N LEU A 154 -18.61 -12.04 -6.04
CA LEU A 154 -17.85 -12.14 -7.27
C LEU A 154 -16.47 -11.45 -7.13
N ALA A 155 -16.44 -10.27 -6.50
CA ALA A 155 -15.19 -9.54 -6.28
C ALA A 155 -14.19 -10.28 -5.39
N GLU A 156 -14.65 -11.09 -4.44
CA GLU A 156 -13.78 -11.95 -3.63
C GLU A 156 -13.01 -12.96 -4.49
N ARG A 157 -13.55 -13.35 -5.65
CA ARG A 157 -12.89 -14.24 -6.61
C ARG A 157 -12.13 -13.47 -7.69
N ASP A 158 -12.77 -12.47 -8.27
CA ASP A 158 -12.21 -11.62 -9.32
C ASP A 158 -12.74 -10.18 -9.20
N ALA A 159 -11.96 -9.34 -8.53
CA ALA A 159 -12.33 -7.95 -8.30
C ALA A 159 -12.21 -7.08 -9.56
N GLU A 160 -11.43 -7.47 -10.58
CA GLU A 160 -11.30 -6.70 -11.83
C GLU A 160 -12.58 -6.76 -12.67
N ASP A 161 -13.20 -7.94 -12.76
CA ASP A 161 -14.48 -8.12 -13.48
C ASP A 161 -15.68 -7.61 -12.67
N ALA A 162 -15.64 -7.75 -11.33
CA ALA A 162 -16.73 -7.30 -10.46
C ALA A 162 -16.85 -5.77 -10.38
N PHE A 163 -15.74 -5.03 -10.41
CA PHE A 163 -15.72 -3.57 -10.26
C PHE A 163 -16.60 -2.81 -11.28
N PRO A 164 -16.46 -2.99 -12.61
CA PRO A 164 -17.31 -2.28 -13.58
C PRO A 164 -18.78 -2.68 -13.48
N LYS A 165 -19.09 -3.91 -13.06
CA LYS A 165 -20.48 -4.36 -12.83
C LYS A 165 -21.08 -3.68 -11.60
N LEU A 166 -20.29 -3.47 -10.56
CA LEU A 166 -20.68 -2.72 -9.37
C LEU A 166 -20.89 -1.23 -9.67
N GLU A 167 -20.06 -0.62 -10.52
CA GLU A 167 -20.28 0.76 -10.97
C GLU A 167 -21.61 0.92 -11.74
N LYS A 168 -21.91 -0.02 -12.64
CA LYS A 168 -23.21 -0.05 -13.32
C LYS A 168 -24.37 -0.18 -12.33
N TYR A 169 -24.23 -1.06 -11.33
CA TYR A 169 -25.21 -1.18 -10.25
C TYR A 169 -25.42 0.15 -9.50
N GLY A 170 -24.33 0.81 -9.07
CA GLY A 170 -24.42 2.09 -8.36
C GLY A 170 -25.00 3.23 -9.20
N SER A 171 -24.74 3.22 -10.52
CA SER A 171 -25.35 4.19 -11.43
C SER A 171 -26.87 4.02 -11.54
N PHE A 172 -27.36 2.79 -11.40
CA PHE A 172 -28.77 2.43 -11.45
C PHE A 172 -29.48 2.67 -10.11
N TYR A 173 -28.89 2.22 -8.99
CA TYR A 173 -29.41 2.40 -7.63
C TYR A 173 -28.61 3.44 -6.84
N GLN A 174 -28.85 4.72 -7.13
CA GLN A 174 -28.11 5.83 -6.52
C GLN A 174 -28.48 6.08 -5.06
N ASP A 175 -29.64 5.61 -4.61
CA ASP A 175 -30.15 5.80 -3.25
C ASP A 175 -29.93 4.57 -2.35
N ASP A 176 -29.17 3.56 -2.78
CA ASP A 176 -28.76 2.45 -1.90
C ASP A 176 -27.76 2.98 -0.85
N PRO A 177 -28.12 3.00 0.45
CA PRO A 177 -27.27 3.53 1.50
C PRO A 177 -25.97 2.73 1.68
N ASP A 178 -25.96 1.45 1.32
CA ASP A 178 -24.82 0.56 1.54
C ASP A 178 -23.90 0.46 0.32
N PHE A 179 -24.24 1.12 -0.78
CA PHE A 179 -23.45 1.06 -2.01
C PHE A 179 -22.01 1.54 -1.80
N SER A 180 -21.82 2.65 -1.08
CA SER A 180 -20.49 3.22 -0.81
C SER A 180 -19.58 2.23 -0.07
N ASN A 181 -20.12 1.49 0.89
CA ASN A 181 -19.37 0.48 1.65
C ASN A 181 -18.98 -0.71 0.76
N ALA A 182 -19.91 -1.17 -0.10
CA ALA A 182 -19.61 -2.24 -1.04
C ALA A 182 -18.57 -1.80 -2.08
N TRP A 183 -18.66 -0.58 -2.60
CA TRP A 183 -17.71 -0.02 -3.55
C TRP A 183 -16.30 0.05 -2.97
N LEU A 184 -16.16 0.56 -1.74
CA LEU A 184 -14.87 0.63 -1.05
C LEU A 184 -14.28 -0.77 -0.83
N ARG A 185 -15.09 -1.74 -0.37
CA ARG A 185 -14.65 -3.12 -0.17
C ARG A 185 -14.15 -3.76 -1.47
N VAL A 186 -14.86 -3.60 -2.59
CA VAL A 186 -14.42 -4.16 -3.89
C VAL A 186 -13.14 -3.48 -4.37
N LYS A 187 -12.99 -2.16 -4.15
CA LYS A 187 -11.75 -1.44 -4.47
C LYS A 187 -10.56 -1.98 -3.66
N ASP A 188 -10.75 -2.20 -2.36
CA ASP A 188 -9.71 -2.76 -1.49
C ASP A 188 -9.34 -4.19 -1.90
N LEU A 189 -10.34 -5.03 -2.22
CA LEU A 189 -10.12 -6.38 -2.75
C LEU A 189 -9.35 -6.37 -4.07
N ARG A 190 -9.67 -5.44 -4.97
CA ARG A 190 -8.95 -5.25 -6.23
C ARG A 190 -7.48 -4.94 -6.00
N GLN A 191 -7.19 -4.04 -5.06
CA GLN A 191 -5.81 -3.73 -4.69
C GLN A 191 -5.12 -4.94 -4.06
N SER A 192 -5.75 -5.62 -3.10
CA SER A 192 -5.19 -6.79 -2.43
C SER A 192 -4.86 -7.94 -3.40
N GLN A 193 -5.80 -8.28 -4.30
CA GLN A 193 -5.59 -9.34 -5.30
C GLN A 193 -4.50 -8.94 -6.30
N ALA A 194 -4.42 -7.66 -6.68
CA ALA A 194 -3.36 -7.15 -7.53
C ALA A 194 -1.99 -7.27 -6.83
N GLU A 195 -1.90 -6.90 -5.55
CA GLU A 195 -0.67 -6.99 -4.77
C GLU A 195 -0.19 -8.43 -4.60
N GLU A 196 -1.10 -9.39 -4.41
CA GLU A 196 -0.80 -10.82 -4.30
C GLU A 196 -0.26 -11.40 -5.60
N LYS A 197 -0.91 -11.10 -6.74
CA LYS A 197 -0.43 -11.51 -8.08
C LYS A 197 0.95 -10.91 -8.39
N VAL A 198 1.15 -9.63 -8.06
CA VAL A 198 2.46 -8.99 -8.23
C VAL A 198 3.52 -9.59 -7.30
N ARG A 199 3.16 -9.96 -6.06
CA ARG A 199 4.06 -10.65 -5.14
C ARG A 199 4.50 -12.00 -5.71
N PHE A 200 3.58 -12.75 -6.32
CA PHE A 200 3.90 -13.98 -7.02
C PHE A 200 4.88 -13.77 -8.19
N TYR A 201 4.70 -12.71 -8.99
CA TYR A 201 5.67 -12.41 -10.06
C TYR A 201 7.05 -12.00 -9.52
N MET A 202 7.09 -11.28 -8.40
CA MET A 202 8.33 -10.83 -7.79
C MET A 202 9.05 -11.91 -6.97
N SER A 203 8.41 -13.02 -6.59
CA SER A 203 9.05 -14.05 -5.76
C SER A 203 10.27 -14.68 -6.44
N SER A 204 10.15 -15.01 -7.74
CA SER A 204 11.27 -15.53 -8.53
C SER A 204 12.40 -14.50 -8.67
N VAL A 205 12.10 -13.21 -8.65
CA VAL A 205 13.11 -12.16 -8.67
C VAL A 205 13.79 -12.06 -7.31
N GLU A 206 13.03 -12.10 -6.21
CA GLU A 206 13.55 -12.00 -4.84
C GLU A 206 14.49 -13.15 -4.49
N GLU A 207 14.22 -14.37 -4.96
CA GLU A 207 15.09 -15.54 -4.80
C GLU A 207 16.45 -15.39 -5.50
N VAL A 208 16.46 -14.74 -6.68
CA VAL A 208 17.65 -14.60 -7.54
C VAL A 208 18.38 -13.27 -7.28
N LEU A 209 17.74 -12.32 -6.57
CA LEU A 209 18.25 -10.97 -6.32
C LEU A 209 19.58 -10.95 -5.56
N GLU A 210 19.85 -11.96 -4.73
CA GLU A 210 21.04 -12.02 -3.89
C GLU A 210 22.15 -12.90 -4.46
N SER A 211 21.77 -13.97 -5.16
CA SER A 211 22.70 -14.96 -5.71
C SER A 211 23.23 -14.56 -7.08
N GLU A 212 22.38 -14.02 -7.96
CA GLU A 212 22.73 -13.77 -9.37
C GLU A 212 22.14 -12.44 -9.88
N PRO A 213 22.87 -11.31 -9.73
CA PRO A 213 22.35 -9.98 -10.06
C PRO A 213 22.01 -9.81 -11.54
N GLU A 214 22.72 -10.47 -12.45
CA GLU A 214 22.46 -10.39 -13.90
C GLU A 214 21.18 -11.12 -14.32
N LYS A 215 20.92 -12.31 -13.74
CA LYS A 215 19.68 -13.04 -14.00
C LYS A 215 18.48 -12.31 -13.38
N ALA A 216 18.64 -11.71 -12.21
CA ALA A 216 17.62 -10.85 -11.61
C ALA A 216 17.28 -9.64 -12.49
N LYS A 217 18.28 -8.97 -13.12
CA LYS A 217 18.05 -7.87 -14.08
C LYS A 217 17.26 -8.33 -15.31
N LEU A 218 17.59 -9.48 -15.89
CA LEU A 218 16.86 -10.04 -17.03
C LEU A 218 15.41 -10.37 -16.68
N LEU A 219 15.18 -10.98 -15.51
CA LEU A 219 13.82 -11.27 -15.03
C LEU A 219 13.02 -10.00 -14.79
N LEU A 220 13.63 -8.97 -14.21
CA LEU A 220 12.98 -7.66 -14.00
C LEU A 220 12.59 -6.98 -15.33
N LEU A 221 13.44 -7.06 -16.36
CA LEU A 221 13.12 -6.55 -17.69
C LEU A 221 11.97 -7.33 -18.34
N GLY A 222 11.98 -8.66 -18.24
CA GLY A 222 10.88 -9.48 -18.73
C GLY A 222 9.54 -9.22 -18.02
N LEU A 223 9.57 -8.87 -16.72
CA LEU A 223 8.37 -8.45 -15.99
C LEU A 223 7.88 -7.06 -16.40
N LEU A 224 8.77 -6.17 -16.82
CA LEU A 224 8.42 -4.83 -17.29
C LEU A 224 7.71 -4.86 -18.66
N GLU A 225 8.07 -5.84 -19.51
CA GLU A 225 7.48 -6.04 -20.83
C GLU A 225 6.13 -6.78 -20.79
N LYS A 226 5.77 -7.37 -19.64
CA LYS A 226 4.54 -8.14 -19.50
C LYS A 226 3.31 -7.23 -19.54
N GLU A 227 2.34 -7.56 -20.38
CA GLU A 227 1.04 -6.90 -20.37
C GLU A 227 0.23 -7.36 -19.15
N VAL A 228 0.08 -6.46 -18.18
CA VAL A 228 -0.60 -6.70 -16.91
C VAL A 228 -1.65 -5.59 -16.69
N PRO A 229 -2.80 -5.87 -16.05
CA PRO A 229 -3.82 -4.86 -15.75
C PRO A 229 -3.24 -3.58 -15.12
N PRO A 230 -3.85 -2.40 -15.36
CA PRO A 230 -3.27 -1.09 -14.99
C PRO A 230 -2.89 -0.97 -13.50
N VAL A 231 -3.72 -1.48 -12.59
CA VAL A 231 -3.47 -1.45 -11.15
C VAL A 231 -2.25 -2.29 -10.77
N GLN A 232 -2.17 -3.49 -11.34
CA GLN A 232 -1.04 -4.39 -11.14
C GLN A 232 0.24 -3.81 -11.76
N LYS A 233 0.16 -3.14 -12.92
CA LYS A 233 1.31 -2.50 -13.58
C LYS A 233 1.96 -1.44 -12.69
N VAL A 234 1.18 -0.55 -12.09
CA VAL A 234 1.72 0.50 -11.20
C VAL A 234 2.43 -0.11 -9.97
N ILE A 235 1.81 -1.12 -9.34
CA ILE A 235 2.40 -1.80 -8.19
C ILE A 235 3.68 -2.57 -8.61
N LEU A 236 3.64 -3.21 -9.77
CA LEU A 236 4.76 -3.95 -10.33
C LEU A 236 5.93 -3.01 -10.66
N GLU A 237 5.69 -1.90 -11.35
CA GLU A 237 6.71 -0.87 -11.65
C GLU A 237 7.35 -0.32 -10.37
N ALA A 238 6.55 -0.03 -9.34
CA ALA A 238 7.08 0.44 -8.05
C ALA A 238 7.98 -0.62 -7.37
N LYS A 239 7.57 -1.90 -7.38
CA LYS A 239 8.39 -2.98 -6.83
C LYS A 239 9.64 -3.27 -7.67
N ILE A 240 9.54 -3.21 -8.99
CA ILE A 240 10.67 -3.33 -9.92
C ILE A 240 11.67 -2.20 -9.67
N ALA A 241 11.21 -0.95 -9.55
CA ALA A 241 12.08 0.18 -9.23
C ALA A 241 12.78 0.00 -7.87
N LYS A 242 12.08 -0.53 -6.87
CA LYS A 242 12.68 -0.87 -5.56
C LYS A 242 13.72 -1.99 -5.67
N ALA A 243 13.50 -3.00 -6.51
CA ALA A 243 14.45 -4.07 -6.75
C ALA A 243 15.72 -3.57 -7.49
N PHE A 244 15.57 -2.74 -8.52
CA PHE A 244 16.70 -2.07 -9.18
C PHE A 244 17.51 -1.21 -8.21
N LYS A 245 16.86 -0.43 -7.34
CA LYS A 245 17.55 0.33 -6.28
C LYS A 245 18.39 -0.57 -5.37
N ARG A 246 17.90 -1.75 -4.99
CA ARG A 246 18.66 -2.71 -4.18
C ARG A 246 19.85 -3.29 -4.93
N LEU A 247 19.68 -3.64 -6.20
CA LEU A 247 20.79 -4.13 -7.04
C LEU A 247 21.88 -3.06 -7.19
N HIS A 248 21.51 -1.83 -7.54
CA HIS A 248 22.45 -0.73 -7.65
C HIS A 248 23.14 -0.40 -6.32
N ALA A 249 22.43 -0.50 -5.19
CA ALA A 249 23.04 -0.31 -3.87
C ALA A 249 24.09 -1.39 -3.55
N LYS A 250 23.86 -2.66 -3.92
CA LYS A 250 24.84 -3.74 -3.77
C LYS A 250 26.06 -3.50 -4.67
N GLU A 251 25.85 -3.14 -5.94
CA GLU A 251 26.95 -2.83 -6.87
C GLU A 251 27.79 -1.63 -6.39
N LEU A 252 27.15 -0.60 -5.82
CA LEU A 252 27.85 0.54 -5.21
C LEU A 252 28.61 0.17 -3.93
N ALA A 253 28.10 -0.76 -3.12
CA ALA A 253 28.80 -1.26 -1.93
C ALA A 253 30.09 -2.00 -2.31
N LEU A 254 30.06 -2.83 -3.34
CA LEU A 254 31.27 -3.52 -3.85
C LEU A 254 32.31 -2.52 -4.36
N ILE A 255 31.89 -1.48 -5.08
CA ILE A 255 32.82 -0.44 -5.54
C ILE A 255 33.42 0.30 -4.34
N ARG A 256 32.65 0.52 -3.27
CA ARG A 256 33.16 1.14 -2.05
C ARG A 256 34.19 0.24 -1.37
N GLU A 257 33.90 -1.05 -1.22
CA GLU A 257 34.83 -2.02 -0.64
C GLU A 257 36.15 -2.07 -1.42
N ASP A 258 36.11 -2.06 -2.75
CA ASP A 258 37.32 -1.99 -3.58
C ASP A 258 38.15 -0.72 -3.32
N VAL A 259 37.49 0.43 -3.17
CA VAL A 259 38.16 1.73 -2.95
C VAL A 259 38.73 1.80 -1.53
N ASP A 260 38.00 1.30 -0.53
CA ASP A 260 38.47 1.22 0.85
C ASP A 260 39.67 0.25 0.95
N GLU A 261 39.65 -0.87 0.23
CA GLU A 261 40.77 -1.80 0.14
C GLU A 261 41.97 -1.19 -0.61
N ALA A 262 41.73 -0.46 -1.70
CA ALA A 262 42.78 0.29 -2.40
C ALA A 262 43.45 1.33 -1.49
N GLN A 263 42.66 2.05 -0.68
CA GLN A 263 43.17 2.99 0.32
C GLN A 263 43.99 2.29 1.41
N PHE A 264 43.57 1.09 1.83
CA PHE A 264 44.34 0.27 2.77
C PHE A 264 45.72 -0.09 2.21
N TYR A 265 45.81 -0.53 0.95
CA TYR A 265 47.09 -0.84 0.31
C TYR A 265 47.99 0.38 0.14
N LEU A 266 47.44 1.56 -0.17
CA LEU A 266 48.23 2.81 -0.19
C LEU A 266 48.73 3.20 1.20
N THR A 267 47.91 3.03 2.23
CA THR A 267 48.31 3.28 3.62
C THR A 267 49.43 2.34 4.04
N LYS A 268 49.29 1.04 3.72
CA LYS A 268 50.33 0.02 3.97
C LYS A 268 51.64 0.37 3.25
N TYR A 269 51.55 0.78 1.99
CA TYR A 269 52.69 1.27 1.23
C TYR A 269 53.40 2.45 1.93
N SER A 270 52.64 3.44 2.42
CA SER A 270 53.21 4.61 3.10
C SER A 270 53.94 4.25 4.40
N LEU A 271 53.40 3.28 5.16
CA LEU A 271 54.00 2.77 6.40
C LEU A 271 55.27 1.96 6.15
N GLU A 272 55.30 1.14 5.09
CA GLU A 272 56.44 0.27 4.76
C GLU A 272 57.61 1.01 4.11
N THR A 273 57.32 2.06 3.34
CA THR A 273 58.33 2.82 2.57
C THR A 273 58.72 4.14 3.22
N GLY A 274 57.95 4.64 4.20
CA GLY A 274 58.12 5.98 4.77
C GLY A 274 57.88 7.12 3.76
N SER A 275 57.39 6.78 2.56
CA SER A 275 57.14 7.69 1.45
C SER A 275 55.64 7.95 1.39
N THR A 276 55.22 9.19 1.60
CA THR A 276 53.82 9.56 1.37
C THR A 276 53.61 9.78 -0.13
N PRO A 277 52.67 9.09 -0.78
CA PRO A 277 52.21 9.47 -2.11
C PRO A 277 51.45 10.79 -1.97
N SER A 278 52.19 11.90 -1.93
CA SER A 278 51.67 13.27 -1.70
C SER A 278 50.65 13.71 -2.76
N CYS A 279 50.50 12.95 -3.84
CA CYS A 279 49.62 13.22 -4.96
C CYS A 279 48.36 12.34 -5.03
N VAL A 280 48.18 11.32 -4.17
CA VAL A 280 47.03 10.40 -4.25
C VAL A 280 46.32 10.31 -2.90
N ASP A 281 45.22 11.04 -2.75
CA ASP A 281 44.37 11.00 -1.56
C ASP A 281 43.00 10.36 -1.88
N LEU A 282 42.92 9.04 -1.66
CA LEU A 282 41.66 8.29 -1.83
C LEU A 282 40.65 8.54 -0.70
N SER A 283 41.03 9.25 0.38
CA SER A 283 40.09 9.55 1.48
C SER A 283 38.93 10.45 1.01
N THR A 284 39.17 11.28 -0.01
CA THR A 284 38.13 12.10 -0.64
C THR A 284 37.05 11.28 -1.36
N LEU A 285 37.42 10.12 -1.94
CA LEU A 285 36.48 9.21 -2.58
C LEU A 285 35.53 8.57 -1.56
N SER A 286 36.02 8.22 -0.37
CA SER A 286 35.20 7.64 0.72
C SER A 286 34.02 8.55 1.12
N GLY A 287 34.17 9.88 0.99
CA GLY A 287 33.11 10.86 1.25
C GLY A 287 32.03 10.90 0.15
N GLU A 288 32.39 10.65 -1.11
CA GLU A 288 31.47 10.63 -2.26
C GLU A 288 30.53 9.40 -2.24
N PHE A 289 30.94 8.31 -1.56
CA PHE A 289 30.16 7.08 -1.36
C PHE A 289 28.99 7.19 -0.37
N ASN A 290 28.72 8.37 0.21
CA ASN A 290 27.55 8.60 1.05
C ASN A 290 26.25 8.69 0.22
N PHE A 291 25.82 7.57 -0.36
CA PHE A 291 24.64 7.49 -1.22
C PHE A 291 23.30 7.48 -0.45
N ASN A 292 23.32 7.23 0.86
CA ASN A 292 22.11 7.04 1.68
C ASN A 292 21.50 8.34 2.24
N LYS A 293 22.20 9.48 2.22
CA LYS A 293 21.79 10.65 3.03
C LYS A 293 20.70 11.54 2.41
N ALA A 294 20.19 11.23 1.22
CA ALA A 294 19.27 12.14 0.50
C ALA A 294 17.79 11.70 0.45
N ASN A 295 17.43 10.47 0.85
CA ASN A 295 16.04 9.98 0.70
C ASN A 295 15.29 9.65 2.01
N ASP A 296 15.93 9.70 3.18
CA ASP A 296 15.24 9.40 4.46
C ASP A 296 14.46 10.59 5.05
N HIS A 297 14.52 11.79 4.43
CA HIS A 297 13.87 12.99 4.96
C HIS A 297 12.41 13.23 4.56
N ARG A 298 11.72 12.24 3.97
CA ARG A 298 10.27 12.37 3.68
C ARG A 298 9.36 11.31 4.29
N GLU A 299 9.89 10.30 4.98
CA GLU A 299 9.07 9.30 5.68
C GLU A 299 9.51 9.13 7.14
N SER A 300 9.43 10.20 7.93
CA SER A 300 9.27 10.08 9.39
C SER A 300 8.75 11.39 9.96
N SER A 301 7.43 11.45 10.13
CA SER A 301 6.81 12.47 10.96
C SER A 301 6.87 12.03 12.42
N LYS A 302 7.40 12.93 13.27
CA LYS A 302 7.06 13.10 14.70
C LYS A 302 7.36 11.93 15.65
N SER A 303 8.46 12.05 16.39
CA SER A 303 8.41 11.99 17.86
C SER A 303 9.58 12.77 18.46
N ALA A 304 9.27 13.53 19.51
CA ALA A 304 10.15 14.49 20.14
C ALA A 304 11.02 13.84 21.23
N GLY A 305 12.23 14.39 21.39
CA GLY A 305 12.90 14.56 22.68
C GLY A 305 13.85 13.46 23.13
N LEU A 306 15.17 13.72 23.04
CA LEU A 306 15.94 14.24 24.19
C LEU A 306 17.37 14.59 23.76
N ASN A 307 17.69 15.88 23.85
CA ASN A 307 19.04 16.43 23.85
C ASN A 307 19.80 15.94 25.09
N ILE A 308 21.05 15.50 24.93
CA ILE A 308 22.16 15.90 25.82
C ILE A 308 23.44 15.97 24.96
N ASP A 309 24.03 17.15 24.94
CA ASP A 309 25.33 17.48 24.35
C ASP A 309 26.49 17.29 25.35
N ILE A 310 27.71 17.39 24.78
CA ILE A 310 29.02 17.83 25.33
C ILE A 310 29.93 16.74 25.99
N PRO A 311 31.27 16.92 26.14
CA PRO A 311 32.42 17.10 25.20
C PRO A 311 33.59 16.06 25.37
N ILE A 312 34.47 16.05 24.36
CA ILE A 312 35.97 16.05 24.38
C ILE A 312 36.68 15.71 25.71
N LEU A 313 37.65 14.77 25.67
CA LEU A 313 38.93 14.89 26.40
C LEU A 313 40.09 14.16 25.69
N THR A 314 41.17 14.93 25.57
CA THR A 314 42.57 14.62 25.25
C THR A 314 43.25 13.66 26.24
N ALA A 315 44.26 12.90 25.79
CA ALA A 315 45.38 12.50 26.64
C ALA A 315 46.68 12.33 25.83
N SER A 316 47.59 13.28 26.05
CA SER A 316 49.03 13.19 25.81
C SER A 316 49.70 12.51 27.02
N GLY A 317 50.82 11.81 26.81
CA GLY A 317 51.68 11.32 27.89
C GLY A 317 52.76 10.37 27.38
N GLY A 318 53.96 10.90 27.11
CA GLY A 318 55.17 10.10 26.92
C GLY A 318 55.89 9.82 28.24
N VAL A 319 56.76 8.81 28.28
CA VAL A 319 57.86 8.70 29.25
C VAL A 319 59.03 7.89 28.63
N ASP A 320 60.22 8.48 28.65
CA ASP A 320 61.53 7.88 28.38
C ASP A 320 61.97 6.91 29.49
N ALA A 321 62.74 5.88 29.15
CA ALA A 321 63.61 5.18 30.10
C ALA A 321 64.89 4.67 29.41
N GLN A 322 66.03 5.22 29.83
CA GLN A 322 67.39 4.73 29.57
C GLN A 322 67.68 3.51 30.47
N GLU A 323 68.40 2.52 29.94
CA GLU A 323 69.32 1.73 30.77
C GLU A 323 70.56 1.29 29.98
N ASN A 324 71.72 1.51 30.59
CA ASN A 324 73.06 1.24 30.09
C ASN A 324 73.47 -0.22 30.35
N GLN A 325 74.10 -0.90 29.39
CA GLN A 325 75.15 -1.90 29.69
C GLN A 325 76.31 -1.81 28.70
N LYS A 326 77.53 -1.70 29.25
CA LYS A 326 78.82 -1.79 28.55
C LYS A 326 79.33 -3.23 28.60
N SER A 327 79.80 -3.77 27.47
CA SER A 327 80.92 -4.72 27.46
C SER A 327 81.73 -4.65 26.15
N SER A 328 83.03 -4.47 26.37
CA SER A 328 84.25 -4.72 25.58
C SER A 328 84.20 -5.28 24.15
N SER A 329 84.73 -4.45 23.24
CA SER A 329 85.87 -4.66 22.31
C SER A 329 86.03 -5.97 21.50
N LEU A 330 86.33 -5.74 20.21
CA LEU A 330 86.98 -6.60 19.19
C LEU A 330 86.06 -7.33 18.18
N SER A 331 85.46 -6.59 17.24
CA SER A 331 85.32 -7.02 15.82
C SER A 331 84.75 -5.91 14.89
N SER A 332 85.16 -4.65 15.09
CA SER A 332 84.59 -3.47 14.41
C SER A 332 84.85 -3.34 12.90
N ARG A 333 85.31 -4.40 12.22
CA ARG A 333 85.51 -4.41 10.76
C ARG A 333 84.69 -5.45 9.99
N ALA A 334 84.08 -6.43 10.67
CA ALA A 334 83.22 -7.44 10.03
C ALA A 334 81.72 -7.21 10.28
N SER A 335 81.33 -6.69 11.46
CA SER A 335 79.93 -6.36 11.79
C SER A 335 79.37 -5.21 10.94
N ALA A 336 80.20 -4.23 10.59
CA ALA A 336 79.81 -3.14 9.69
C ALA A 336 79.49 -3.61 8.26
N GLY A 337 79.95 -4.79 7.85
CA GLY A 337 79.61 -5.42 6.57
C GLY A 337 78.25 -6.12 6.61
N PHE A 338 77.99 -6.89 7.67
CA PHE A 338 76.71 -7.60 7.88
C PHE A 338 75.55 -6.64 8.18
N ASP A 339 75.75 -5.58 8.97
CA ASP A 339 74.71 -4.57 9.20
C ASP A 339 74.39 -3.76 7.94
N LYS A 340 75.38 -3.54 7.06
CA LYS A 340 75.15 -2.91 5.75
C LYS A 340 74.42 -3.83 4.79
N GLN A 341 74.70 -5.14 4.80
CA GLN A 341 73.98 -6.13 4.00
C GLN A 341 72.53 -6.31 4.48
N ASN A 342 72.27 -6.41 5.79
CA ASN A 342 70.90 -6.46 6.32
C ASN A 342 70.12 -5.16 6.06
N LYS A 343 70.79 -4.00 6.10
CA LYS A 343 70.20 -2.73 5.65
C LYS A 343 69.91 -2.70 4.14
N LEU A 344 70.75 -3.33 3.32
CA LEU A 344 70.53 -3.46 1.87
C LEU A 344 69.40 -4.46 1.53
N PHE A 345 69.30 -5.59 2.23
CA PHE A 345 68.20 -6.55 2.06
C PHE A 345 66.87 -6.01 2.58
N SER A 346 66.87 -5.30 3.71
CA SER A 346 65.67 -4.60 4.19
C SER A 346 65.27 -3.43 3.28
N PHE A 347 66.23 -2.75 2.65
CA PHE A 347 65.97 -1.75 1.62
C PHE A 347 65.38 -2.39 0.35
N ALA A 348 65.97 -3.48 -0.15
CA ALA A 348 65.45 -4.20 -1.32
C ALA A 348 64.05 -4.79 -1.09
N ASN A 349 63.79 -5.41 0.07
CA ASN A 349 62.44 -5.89 0.41
C ASN A 349 61.43 -4.73 0.55
N ARG A 350 61.81 -3.60 1.17
CA ARG A 350 60.95 -2.40 1.23
C ARG A 350 60.68 -1.81 -0.15
N LEU A 351 61.62 -1.92 -1.08
CA LEU A 351 61.43 -1.53 -2.47
C LEU A 351 60.45 -2.48 -3.17
N PHE A 352 60.69 -3.79 -3.22
CA PHE A 352 59.84 -4.69 -3.99
C PHE A 352 58.41 -4.85 -3.42
N VAL A 353 58.25 -4.94 -2.10
CA VAL A 353 56.93 -5.04 -1.45
C VAL A 353 56.12 -3.75 -1.62
N GLY A 354 56.79 -2.59 -1.67
CA GLY A 354 56.13 -1.31 -1.93
C GLY A 354 55.50 -1.22 -3.33
N VAL A 355 56.20 -1.66 -4.39
CA VAL A 355 55.63 -1.62 -5.76
C VAL A 355 54.44 -2.56 -5.88
N GLU A 356 54.49 -3.72 -5.22
CA GLU A 356 53.41 -4.70 -5.25
C GLU A 356 52.11 -4.16 -4.63
N ASN A 357 52.19 -3.41 -3.52
CA ASN A 357 51.02 -2.76 -2.92
C ASN A 357 50.42 -1.67 -3.83
N VAL A 358 51.26 -0.92 -4.56
CA VAL A 358 50.81 0.05 -5.57
C VAL A 358 50.13 -0.65 -6.75
N ASP A 359 50.64 -1.80 -7.18
CA ASP A 359 50.04 -2.60 -8.26
C ASP A 359 48.69 -3.21 -7.85
N ARG A 360 48.54 -3.66 -6.60
CA ARG A 360 47.26 -4.12 -6.06
C ARG A 360 46.24 -2.97 -5.99
N CYS A 361 46.66 -1.78 -5.56
CA CYS A 361 45.81 -0.59 -5.58
C CYS A 361 45.36 -0.20 -7.00
N LEU A 362 46.27 -0.23 -7.98
CA LEU A 362 45.94 0.03 -9.38
C LEU A 362 44.93 -1.00 -9.92
N SER A 363 45.13 -2.29 -9.63
CA SER A 363 44.21 -3.35 -10.06
C SER A 363 42.80 -3.17 -9.47
N LEU A 364 42.69 -2.78 -8.21
CA LEU A 364 41.40 -2.56 -7.55
C LEU A 364 40.68 -1.34 -8.14
N LEU A 365 41.38 -0.22 -8.33
CA LEU A 365 40.81 0.99 -8.94
C LEU A 365 40.43 0.78 -10.42
N GLU A 366 41.21 0.00 -11.19
CA GLU A 366 40.84 -0.40 -12.55
C GLU A 366 39.60 -1.31 -12.56
N GLY A 367 39.47 -2.22 -11.60
CA GLY A 367 38.28 -3.03 -11.39
C GLY A 367 37.04 -2.18 -11.07
N SER A 368 37.15 -1.25 -10.12
CA SER A 368 36.08 -0.30 -9.78
C SER A 368 35.67 0.56 -10.98
N ARG A 369 36.63 1.01 -11.79
CA ARG A 369 36.37 1.76 -13.03
C ARG A 369 35.54 0.95 -14.03
N VAL A 370 35.85 -0.34 -14.21
CA VAL A 370 35.08 -1.23 -15.10
C VAL A 370 33.65 -1.41 -14.57
N ARG A 371 33.50 -1.70 -13.27
CA ARG A 371 32.17 -1.83 -12.61
C ARG A 371 31.31 -0.56 -12.75
N ILE A 372 31.90 0.62 -12.58
CA ILE A 372 31.21 1.91 -12.76
C ILE A 372 30.73 2.09 -14.21
N ARG A 373 31.55 1.71 -15.20
CA ARG A 373 31.15 1.79 -16.61
C ARG A 373 30.01 0.83 -16.94
N GLU A 374 30.00 -0.36 -16.38
CA GLU A 374 28.93 -1.35 -16.57
C GLU A 374 27.62 -0.87 -15.93
N LEU A 375 27.67 -0.35 -14.71
CA LEU A 375 26.56 0.34 -14.05
C LEU A 375 26.01 1.50 -14.89
N LYS A 376 26.87 2.29 -15.53
CA LYS A 376 26.45 3.43 -16.37
C LYS A 376 25.71 3.00 -17.63
N LYS A 377 25.95 1.79 -18.14
CA LYS A 377 25.23 1.23 -19.31
C LYS A 377 23.78 0.85 -18.98
N ASP A 378 23.44 0.72 -17.70
CA ASP A 378 22.09 0.36 -17.28
C ASP A 378 21.10 1.52 -17.55
N LYS A 379 20.05 1.23 -18.31
CA LYS A 379 19.05 2.22 -18.73
C LYS A 379 18.14 2.64 -17.57
N ASN A 380 17.99 1.78 -16.55
CA ASN A 380 17.09 1.98 -15.42
C ASN A 380 17.75 2.69 -14.22
N LEU A 381 18.98 3.18 -14.40
CA LEU A 381 19.73 3.90 -13.39
C LEU A 381 19.10 5.28 -13.13
N ASP A 382 18.85 5.61 -11.85
CA ASP A 382 18.34 6.93 -11.44
C ASP A 382 19.26 8.05 -11.95
N SER A 383 18.68 9.11 -12.51
CA SER A 383 19.39 10.29 -13.02
C SER A 383 20.34 10.92 -12.01
N ASN A 384 19.95 10.96 -10.73
CA ASN A 384 20.79 11.49 -9.65
C ASN A 384 21.97 10.57 -9.35
N LEU A 385 21.74 9.24 -9.34
CA LEU A 385 22.82 8.26 -9.18
C LEU A 385 23.77 8.29 -10.38
N ARG A 386 23.25 8.46 -11.60
CA ARG A 386 24.05 8.60 -12.82
C ARG A 386 24.99 9.79 -12.76
N GLY A 387 24.51 10.94 -12.28
CA GLY A 387 25.34 12.14 -12.10
C GLY A 387 26.43 11.94 -11.05
N ARG A 388 26.11 11.28 -9.93
CA ARG A 388 27.10 10.97 -8.87
C ARG A 388 28.13 9.93 -9.30
N LEU A 389 27.71 8.89 -10.02
CA LEU A 389 28.60 7.91 -10.63
C LEU A 389 29.53 8.55 -11.67
N GLU A 390 29.07 9.59 -12.37
CA GLU A 390 29.92 10.35 -13.29
C GLU A 390 30.98 11.18 -12.57
N GLY A 391 30.63 11.79 -11.43
CA GLY A 391 31.60 12.43 -10.54
C GLY A 391 32.66 11.43 -10.06
N LEU A 392 32.20 10.31 -9.47
CA LEU A 392 33.06 9.24 -8.97
C LEU A 392 33.97 8.67 -10.06
N SER A 393 33.46 8.44 -11.27
CA SER A 393 34.26 7.97 -12.40
C SER A 393 35.37 8.95 -12.78
N LYS A 394 35.11 10.26 -12.73
CA LYS A 394 36.13 11.28 -13.02
C LYS A 394 37.19 11.31 -11.92
N THR A 395 36.78 11.21 -10.65
CA THR A 395 37.69 11.19 -9.50
C THR A 395 38.59 9.95 -9.51
N ILE A 396 38.04 8.77 -9.86
CA ILE A 396 38.81 7.52 -10.03
C ILE A 396 39.77 7.61 -11.22
N ASP A 397 39.35 8.21 -12.35
CA ASP A 397 40.21 8.38 -13.51
C ASP A 397 41.42 9.28 -13.18
N VAL A 398 41.20 10.40 -12.49
CA VAL A 398 42.28 11.28 -12.00
C VAL A 398 43.21 10.54 -11.04
N SER A 399 42.65 9.78 -10.09
CA SER A 399 43.42 9.02 -9.11
C SER A 399 44.27 7.91 -9.76
N LEU A 400 43.73 7.24 -10.79
CA LEU A 400 44.45 6.25 -11.58
C LEU A 400 45.62 6.87 -12.34
N ASP A 401 45.42 8.03 -12.98
CA ASP A 401 46.47 8.72 -13.72
C ASP A 401 47.59 9.21 -12.79
N GLN A 402 47.22 9.75 -11.62
CA GLN A 402 48.17 10.15 -10.58
C GLN A 402 48.95 8.96 -10.03
N LEU A 403 48.29 7.82 -9.77
CA LEU A 403 48.93 6.62 -9.25
C LEU A 403 49.84 5.95 -10.30
N LYS A 404 49.49 6.00 -11.59
CA LYS A 404 50.35 5.56 -12.70
C LYS A 404 51.58 6.45 -12.86
N SER A 405 51.40 7.77 -12.78
CA SER A 405 52.53 8.71 -12.78
C SER A 405 53.44 8.45 -11.59
N PHE A 406 52.87 8.33 -10.39
CA PHE A 406 53.61 8.01 -9.17
C PHE A 406 54.40 6.69 -9.30
N LYS A 407 53.77 5.62 -9.78
CA LYS A 407 54.45 4.34 -10.05
C LYS A 407 55.63 4.54 -11.01
N SER A 408 55.48 5.32 -12.08
CA SER A 408 56.55 5.55 -13.05
C SER A 408 57.71 6.37 -12.46
N ASP A 409 57.42 7.42 -11.70
CA ASP A 409 58.40 8.27 -11.02
C ASP A 409 59.12 7.51 -9.90
N GLU A 410 58.38 6.64 -9.21
CA GLU A 410 58.90 5.75 -8.19
C GLU A 410 59.81 4.67 -8.80
N ILE A 411 59.41 4.01 -9.89
CA ILE A 411 60.28 3.05 -10.59
C ILE A 411 61.54 3.76 -11.11
N ASN A 412 61.41 4.96 -11.68
CA ASN A 412 62.54 5.74 -12.19
C ASN A 412 63.49 6.20 -11.08
N SER A 413 62.97 6.70 -9.96
CA SER A 413 63.76 7.11 -8.80
C SER A 413 64.43 5.90 -8.15
N ARG A 414 63.76 4.76 -8.09
CA ARG A 414 64.29 3.51 -7.57
C ARG A 414 65.35 2.91 -8.48
N GLN A 415 65.18 2.92 -9.80
CA GLN A 415 66.24 2.56 -10.76
C GLN A 415 67.46 3.45 -10.61
N ARG A 416 67.28 4.78 -10.46
CA ARG A 416 68.39 5.72 -10.21
C ARG A 416 69.08 5.46 -8.87
N SER A 417 68.31 5.16 -7.81
CA SER A 417 68.84 4.82 -6.49
C SER A 417 69.61 3.49 -6.51
N TRP A 418 69.12 2.49 -7.26
CA TRP A 418 69.78 1.21 -7.43
C TRP A 418 71.05 1.35 -8.29
N MET A 419 71.04 2.18 -9.32
CA MET A 419 72.23 2.56 -10.09
C MET A 419 73.24 3.35 -9.25
N ALA A 420 72.79 4.23 -8.35
CA ALA A 420 73.67 4.96 -7.44
C ALA A 420 74.28 4.04 -6.36
N VAL A 421 73.50 3.09 -5.84
CA VAL A 421 73.97 2.08 -4.88
C VAL A 421 74.92 1.08 -5.56
N SER A 422 74.65 0.66 -6.80
CA SER A 422 75.56 -0.21 -7.56
C SER A 422 76.82 0.53 -8.02
N ALA A 423 76.72 1.81 -8.39
CA ALA A 423 77.87 2.69 -8.63
C ALA A 423 78.69 2.92 -7.35
N GLY A 424 78.03 3.11 -6.20
CA GLY A 424 78.69 3.24 -4.90
C GLY A 424 79.36 1.94 -4.44
N LEU A 425 78.73 0.78 -4.70
CA LEU A 425 79.30 -0.55 -4.45
C LEU A 425 80.51 -0.82 -5.35
N SER A 426 80.43 -0.50 -6.64
CA SER A 426 81.57 -0.65 -7.56
C SER A 426 82.72 0.30 -7.23
N LEU A 427 82.44 1.54 -6.81
CA LEU A 427 83.45 2.46 -6.27
C LEU A 427 84.05 1.98 -4.95
N ALA A 428 83.26 1.40 -4.04
CA ALA A 428 83.76 0.84 -2.79
C ALA A 428 84.63 -0.41 -3.01
N VAL A 429 84.28 -1.25 -3.98
CA VAL A 429 85.09 -2.40 -4.41
C VAL A 429 86.39 -1.92 -5.05
N LEU A 430 86.36 -0.92 -5.94
CA LEU A 430 87.56 -0.31 -6.53
C LEU A 430 88.45 0.38 -5.49
N ALA A 431 87.88 1.09 -4.51
CA ALA A 431 88.65 1.69 -3.42
C ALA A 431 89.26 0.63 -2.49
N GLY A 432 88.58 -0.49 -2.29
CA GLY A 432 89.07 -1.66 -1.57
C GLY A 432 90.25 -2.34 -2.28
N THR A 433 90.17 -2.52 -3.60
CA THR A 433 91.26 -3.10 -4.39
C THR A 433 92.46 -2.16 -4.52
N VAL A 434 92.26 -0.85 -4.68
CA VAL A 434 93.34 0.15 -4.67
C VAL A 434 94.04 0.23 -3.30
N SER A 435 93.30 0.06 -2.20
CA SER A 435 93.88 -0.01 -0.86
C SER A 435 94.69 -1.29 -0.62
N LEU A 436 94.28 -2.42 -1.21
CA LEU A 436 95.06 -3.67 -1.21
C LEU A 436 96.34 -3.55 -2.07
N ILE A 437 96.26 -2.90 -3.22
CA ILE A 437 97.43 -2.65 -4.12
C ILE A 437 98.44 -1.68 -3.46
N LYS A 438 97.98 -0.66 -2.75
CA LYS A 438 98.88 0.22 -1.97
C LYS A 438 99.54 -0.49 -0.78
N PHE A 439 98.93 -1.55 -0.26
CA PHE A 439 99.49 -2.34 0.83
C PHE A 439 100.54 -3.35 0.34
N THR A 440 100.43 -3.86 -0.90
CA THR A 440 101.43 -4.74 -1.50
C THR A 440 102.66 -4.02 -2.04
N ILE A 441 102.58 -2.72 -2.34
CA ILE A 441 103.74 -1.89 -2.76
C ILE A 441 104.59 -1.40 -1.56
N ARG A 442 104.12 -1.58 -0.32
CA ARG A 442 104.83 -1.17 0.92
C ARG A 442 105.44 -2.34 1.72
N LYS A 443 105.53 -3.53 1.14
CA LYS A 443 106.39 -4.64 1.59
C LYS A 443 107.46 -4.85 0.53
#